data_AF-M9R4L7-F1
#
_entry.id   AF-M9R4L7-F1
#
_cell.length_a   1.000
_cell.length_b   1.000
_cell.length_c   1.000
_cell.angle_alpha   90.00
_cell.angle_beta   90.00
_cell.angle_gamma   90.00
#
_symmetry.space_group_name_H-M   'P 1'
#
loop_
_entity.id
_entity.type
_entity.pdbx_description
1 polymer ?
#
loop_
_entity_poly.entity_id
_entity_poly.type
_entity_poly.pdbx_seq_one_letter_code
_entity_poly.pdbx_strand_id
1 'polypeptide(L)' 'MAFAPGRLQDRIIDYDVFDFDNAVFAGLWDKLDAIADRDKRVSAFREHVNYQLSDHRPLWVQLDVS' A
#
# COMPACT_ATOMS: atom_id res chain seq x y z
N MET A 1 -9.04 -3.12 -12.22
CA MET A 1 -9.77 -3.74 -11.09
C MET A 1 -11.26 -3.66 -11.42
N ALA A 2 -12.06 -4.65 -11.01
CA ALA A 2 -13.50 -4.65 -11.28
C ALA A 2 -14.25 -4.68 -9.96
N PHE A 3 -15.06 -3.65 -9.71
CA PHE A 3 -16.01 -3.63 -8.60
C PHE A 3 -17.32 -4.27 -9.05
N ALA A 4 -18.04 -4.94 -8.13
CA ALA A 4 -19.34 -5.50 -8.44
C ALA A 4 -20.32 -4.36 -8.80
N PRO A 5 -20.99 -4.42 -9.96
CA PRO A 5 -21.89 -3.37 -10.41
C PRO A 5 -23.09 -3.25 -9.46
N GLY A 6 -23.51 -2.01 -9.16
CA GLY A 6 -24.67 -1.71 -8.33
C GLY A 6 -24.46 -0.54 -7.37
N ARG A 7 -25.35 -0.40 -6.38
CA ARG A 7 -25.36 0.71 -5.40
C ARG A 7 -24.03 0.98 -4.70
N LEU A 8 -23.16 -0.03 -4.61
CA LEU A 8 -21.86 0.09 -3.98
C LEU A 8 -20.89 0.90 -4.85
N GLN A 9 -20.97 0.76 -6.17
CA GLN A 9 -20.14 1.49 -7.13
C GLN A 9 -20.47 2.99 -7.13
N ASP A 10 -21.76 3.34 -7.02
CA ASP A 10 -22.22 4.74 -6.98
C ASP A 10 -21.79 5.49 -5.71
N ARG A 11 -21.35 4.77 -4.68
CA ARG A 11 -20.87 5.32 -3.40
C ARG A 11 -19.35 5.36 -3.30
N ILE A 12 -18.62 4.87 -4.30
CA ILE A 12 -17.16 4.94 -4.32
C ILE A 12 -16.75 6.38 -4.62
N ILE A 13 -16.12 7.03 -3.64
CA ILE A 13 -15.55 8.37 -3.78
C ILE A 13 -14.16 8.27 -4.40
N ASP A 14 -13.35 7.34 -3.89
CA ASP A 14 -11.97 7.12 -4.30
C ASP A 14 -11.54 5.67 -3.99
N TYR A 15 -10.56 5.17 -4.72
CA TYR A 15 -9.98 3.84 -4.53
C TYR A 15 -8.57 3.78 -5.10
N ASP A 16 -7.65 3.17 -4.35
CA ASP A 16 -6.30 2.91 -4.85
C ASP A 16 -5.68 1.69 -4.16
N VAL A 17 -4.50 1.29 -4.63
CA VAL A 17 -3.59 0.43 -3.88
C VAL A 17 -3.16 1.18 -2.63
N PHE A 18 -3.29 0.55 -1.47
CA PHE A 18 -2.90 1.19 -0.22
C PHE A 18 -1.38 1.44 -0.22
N ASP A 19 -0.98 2.69 0.05
CA ASP A 19 0.42 3.10 0.18
C ASP A 19 0.99 2.59 1.51
N PHE A 20 1.23 1.28 1.57
CA PHE A 20 1.88 0.62 2.70
C PHE A 20 3.28 1.18 2.93
N ASP A 21 3.94 1.62 1.85
CA ASP A 21 5.33 2.05 1.86
C ASP A 21 5.51 3.24 2.81
N ASN A 22 4.61 4.23 2.71
CA ASN A 22 4.61 5.41 3.58
C ASN A 22 3.75 5.26 4.85
N ALA A 23 2.62 4.54 4.82
CA ALA A 23 1.66 4.59 5.92
C ALA A 23 1.94 3.60 7.07
N VAL A 24 2.50 2.42 6.76
CA VAL A 24 2.67 1.32 7.75
C VAL A 24 4.14 1.08 8.06
N PHE A 25 5.02 1.30 7.08
CA PHE A 25 6.44 1.00 7.21
C PHE A 25 7.34 2.24 7.29
N ALA A 26 6.81 3.43 7.59
CA ALA A 26 7.61 4.64 7.77
C ALA A 26 8.81 4.42 8.71
N GLY A 27 8.58 3.79 9.88
CA GLY A 27 9.64 3.49 10.83
C GLY A 27 10.61 2.37 10.39
N LEU A 28 10.25 1.56 9.40
CA LEU A 28 11.17 0.63 8.74
C LEU A 28 12.01 1.37 7.70
N TRP A 29 11.39 2.27 6.94
CA TRP A 29 12.08 3.12 5.97
C TRP A 29 13.15 3.98 6.66
N ASP A 30 12.84 4.58 7.81
CA ASP A 30 13.80 5.32 8.64
C ASP A 30 15.01 4.48 9.06
N LYS A 31 14.79 3.20 9.38
CA LYS A 31 15.89 2.27 9.72
C LYS A 31 16.74 1.91 8.51
N LEU A 32 16.14 1.86 7.33
CA LEU A 32 16.82 1.56 6.08
C LEU A 32 17.47 2.81 5.44
N ASP A 33 17.15 4.02 5.90
CA ASP A 33 17.75 5.26 5.42
C ASP A 33 19.27 5.33 5.70
N ALA A 34 19.76 4.52 6.64
CA ALA A 34 21.20 4.27 6.86
C ALA A 34 21.91 3.62 5.65
N ILE A 35 21.16 3.03 4.71
CA ILE A 35 21.68 2.53 3.45
C ILE A 35 21.79 3.71 2.47
N ALA A 36 23.03 4.15 2.21
CA ALA A 36 23.32 5.27 1.31
C ALA A 36 22.93 5.00 -0.16
N ASP A 37 22.89 3.72 -0.55
CA ASP A 37 22.49 3.27 -1.88
C ASP A 37 20.97 3.10 -1.95
N ARG A 38 20.32 3.97 -2.72
CA ARG A 38 18.85 4.01 -2.86
C ARG A 38 18.29 2.71 -3.42
N ASP A 39 18.96 2.06 -4.36
CA ASP A 39 18.44 0.85 -5.01
C ASP A 39 18.49 -0.34 -4.05
N LYS A 40 19.55 -0.44 -3.25
CA LYS A 40 19.65 -1.44 -2.17
C LYS A 40 18.63 -1.19 -1.07
N ARG A 41 18.39 0.07 -0.72
CA ARG A 41 17.37 0.46 0.26
C ARG A 41 15.97 0.04 -0.18
N VAL A 42 15.60 0.35 -1.42
CA VAL A 42 14.32 -0.05 -2.02
C VAL A 42 14.20 -1.56 -2.12
N SER A 43 15.27 -2.28 -2.47
CA SER A 43 15.25 -3.75 -2.53
C SER A 43 15.03 -4.39 -1.16
N ALA A 44 15.76 -3.95 -0.13
CA ALA A 44 15.62 -4.48 1.23
C ALA A 44 14.24 -4.16 1.82
N PHE A 45 13.71 -2.97 1.52
CA PHE A 45 12.36 -2.60 1.89
C PHE A 45 11.31 -3.51 1.23
N ARG A 46 11.43 -3.73 -0.08
CA ARG A 46 10.54 -4.62 -0.84
C ARG A 46 10.59 -6.06 -0.35
N GLU A 47 11.77 -6.58 0.00
CA GLU A 47 11.91 -7.92 0.57
C GLU A 47 11.12 -8.05 1.89
N HIS A 48 11.25 -7.05 2.77
CA HIS A 48 10.52 -7.03 4.03
C HIS A 48 9.00 -6.91 3.84
N VAL A 49 8.57 -6.00 2.95
CA VAL A 49 7.15 -5.81 2.61
C VAL A 49 6.57 -7.08 2.00
N ASN A 50 7.26 -7.70 1.04
CA ASN A 50 6.80 -8.91 0.36
C ASN A 50 6.72 -10.12 1.31
N TYR A 51 7.65 -10.23 2.27
CA TYR A 51 7.61 -11.26 3.29
C TYR A 51 6.40 -11.11 4.22
N GLN A 52 6.07 -9.87 4.62
CA GLN A 52 5.01 -9.59 5.60
C GLN A 52 3.60 -9.51 4.98
N LEU A 53 3.47 -9.01 3.76
CA LEU A 53 2.18 -8.79 3.08
C LEU A 53 1.85 -9.84 2.02
N SER A 54 2.74 -10.80 1.77
CA SER A 54 2.51 -11.94 0.87
C SER A 54 1.89 -11.52 -0.46
N ASP A 55 2.59 -10.71 -1.26
CA ASP A 55 2.31 -10.29 -2.66
C ASP A 55 0.92 -9.66 -2.96
N HIS A 56 -0.02 -9.71 -2.02
CA HIS A 56 -1.37 -9.19 -2.15
C HIS A 56 -1.44 -7.83 -1.50
N ARG A 57 -1.06 -6.80 -2.25
CA ARG A 57 -1.23 -5.41 -1.79
C ARG A 57 -2.71 -5.15 -1.52
N PRO A 58 -3.09 -4.84 -0.27
CA PRO A 58 -4.48 -4.55 0.07
C PRO A 58 -4.99 -3.35 -0.74
N LEU A 59 -6.20 -3.49 -1.27
CA LEU A 59 -6.94 -2.40 -1.88
C LEU A 59 -7.68 -1.65 -0.78
N TRP A 60 -7.74 -0.33 -0.90
CA TRP A 60 -8.66 0.47 -0.09
C TRP A 60 -9.68 1.14 -0.99
N VAL A 61 -10.85 1.39 -0.40
CA VAL A 61 -11.97 2.06 -1.06
C VAL A 61 -12.57 3.03 -0.05
N GLN A 62 -12.74 4.28 -0.44
CA GLN A 62 -13.51 5.26 0.31
C GLN A 62 -14.96 5.25 -0.17
N LEU A 63 -15.87 5.10 0.79
CA LEU A 63 -17.30 5.04 0.55
C LEU A 63 -18.01 6.26 1.13
N ASP A 64 -19.00 6.78 0.41
CA ASP A 64 -20.00 7.66 0.96
C ASP A 64 -21.00 6.85 1.79
N VAL A 65 -21.08 7.12 3.11
CA VAL A 65 -22.00 6.45 4.04
C VAL A 65 -23.18 7.33 4.45
N SER A 66 -23.25 8.56 3.91
CA SER A 66 -24.31 9.53 4.15
C SER A 66 -25.70 9.02 3.77
#